data_AF-A0A9Q0Z4X4-F1
#
_entry.id   AF-A0A9Q0Z4X4-F1
#
_cell.length_a   1.000
_cell.length_b   1.000
_cell.length_c   1.000
_cell.angle_alpha   90.00
_cell.angle_beta   90.00
_cell.angle_gamma   90.00
#
_symmetry.space_group_name_H-M   'P 1'
#
loop_
_entity.id
_entity.type
_entity.pdbx_description
1 polymer ?
#
loop_
_entity_poly.entity_id
_entity_poly.type
_entity_poly.pdbx_seq_one_letter_code
_entity_poly.pdbx_strand_id
1 'polypeptide(L)'
;MDVRERNTFKQIIQGMAANSLRSIAFAHKQLSEEQYEDGKEEKGLKEDSLTLLGIVGIKDPCRPGVKKVVDDCQHAGVNIKMISGDKVFTARAITIECGILNPGAENINGAVVEGEEFRNYWYIKEAG
;
A
#
# COMPACT_ATOMS: atom_id res chain seq x y z
N MET A 1 -15.36 16.48 9.13
CA MET A 1 -14.50 15.50 9.81
C MET A 1 -13.54 16.23 10.70
N ASP A 2 -13.62 16.00 12.01
CA ASP A 2 -12.66 16.57 12.96
C ASP A 2 -11.31 15.84 12.94
N VAL A 3 -10.33 16.34 13.69
CA VAL A 3 -8.97 15.76 13.74
C VAL A 3 -8.96 14.36 14.35
N ARG A 4 -9.84 14.07 15.33
CA ARG A 4 -9.91 12.77 16.01
C ARG A 4 -10.50 11.71 15.10
N GLU A 5 -11.57 12.03 14.39
CA GLU A 5 -12.15 11.15 13.37
C GLU A 5 -11.14 10.84 12.27
N ARG A 6 -10.42 11.86 11.77
CA ARG A 6 -9.37 11.67 10.77
C ARG A 6 -8.28 10.72 11.26
N ASN A 7 -7.85 10.87 12.51
CA ASN A 7 -6.84 9.99 13.10
C ASN A 7 -7.36 8.57 13.27
N THR A 8 -8.64 8.41 13.62
CA THR A 8 -9.29 7.10 13.73
C THR A 8 -9.27 6.36 12.39
N PHE A 9 -9.67 7.03 11.30
CA PHE A 9 -9.61 6.41 9.96
C PHE A 9 -8.19 6.10 9.50
N LYS A 10 -7.21 6.96 9.83
CA LYS A 10 -5.79 6.66 9.54
C LYS A 10 -5.33 5.38 10.24
N GLN A 11 -5.70 5.18 11.51
CA GLN A 11 -5.36 3.96 12.25
C GLN A 11 -6.04 2.73 11.65
N ILE A 12 -7.30 2.83 11.22
CA ILE A 12 -8.00 1.74 10.52
C ILE A 12 -7.28 1.37 9.22
N ILE A 13 -6.93 2.36 8.39
CA ILE A 13 -6.22 2.15 7.12
C ILE A 13 -4.83 1.52 7.36
N GLN A 14 -4.12 1.98 8.40
CA GLN A 14 -2.84 1.39 8.79
C GLN A 14 -3.02 -0.07 9.24
N GLY A 15 -4.04 -0.37 10.04
CA GLY A 15 -4.38 -1.74 10.42
C GLY A 15 -4.73 -2.62 9.21
N MET A 16 -5.51 -2.11 8.25
CA MET A 16 -5.82 -2.81 7.01
C MET A 16 -4.55 -3.14 6.22
N ALA A 17 -3.67 -2.15 6.03
CA ALA A 17 -2.43 -2.35 5.31
C ALA A 17 -1.48 -3.36 6.01
N ALA A 18 -1.54 -3.45 7.35
CA ALA A 18 -0.73 -4.37 8.14
C ALA A 18 -1.16 -5.84 7.91
N ASN A 19 -2.41 -6.02 7.50
CA ASN A 19 -3.00 -7.30 7.13
C ASN A 19 -2.95 -7.56 5.60
N SER A 20 -2.06 -6.87 4.89
CA SER A 20 -1.91 -6.96 3.42
C SER A 20 -3.18 -6.59 2.64
N LEU A 21 -4.03 -5.70 3.19
CA LEU A 21 -5.26 -5.26 2.51
C LEU A 21 -5.05 -3.96 1.74
N ARG A 22 -5.51 -3.93 0.48
CA ARG A 22 -5.67 -2.71 -0.30
C ARG A 22 -6.94 -1.99 0.14
N SER A 23 -6.77 -0.83 0.77
CA SER A 23 -7.89 -0.01 1.26
C SER A 23 -8.46 0.86 0.14
N ILE A 24 -9.78 0.84 -0.05
CA ILE A 24 -10.52 1.71 -0.97
C ILE A 24 -11.59 2.46 -0.17
N ALA A 25 -11.55 3.78 -0.22
CA ALA A 25 -12.56 4.63 0.41
C ALA A 25 -13.67 4.97 -0.59
N PHE A 26 -14.92 4.88 -0.15
CA PHE A 26 -16.10 5.27 -0.90
C PHE A 26 -16.66 6.54 -0.28
N ALA A 27 -16.91 7.56 -1.11
CA ALA A 27 -17.48 8.82 -0.68
C ALA A 27 -18.38 9.36 -1.79
N HIS A 28 -19.35 10.20 -1.43
CA HIS A 28 -20.24 10.85 -2.39
C HIS A 28 -20.36 12.35 -2.11
N LYS A 29 -20.85 13.07 -3.11
CA LYS A 29 -21.25 14.47 -2.99
C LYS A 29 -22.57 14.65 -3.70
N GLN A 30 -23.53 15.23 -3.00
CA GLN A 30 -24.78 15.63 -3.60
C GLN A 30 -24.59 17.01 -4.23
N LEU A 31 -25.04 17.15 -5.48
CA LEU A 31 -25.00 18.41 -6.22
C LEU A 31 -26.39 19.02 -6.24
N SER A 32 -26.49 20.36 -6.18
CA SER A 32 -27.73 21.07 -6.50
C SER A 32 -27.96 21.11 -8.02
N GLU A 33 -29.20 21.39 -8.45
CA GLU A 33 -29.53 21.55 -9.88
C GLU A 33 -28.68 22.64 -10.54
N GLU A 34 -28.45 23.76 -9.85
CA GLU A 34 -27.57 24.85 -10.31
C GLU A 34 -26.12 24.40 -10.53
N GLN A 35 -25.59 23.54 -9.65
CA GLN A 35 -24.25 22.97 -9.77
C GLN A 35 -24.15 21.93 -10.89
N TYR A 36 -25.28 21.35 -11.27
CA TYR A 36 -25.39 20.38 -12.34
C TYR A 36 -25.43 21.08 -13.71
N GLU A 37 -26.16 22.20 -13.80
CA GLU A 37 -26.30 23.00 -15.03
C GLU A 37 -25.07 23.85 -15.36
N ASP A 38 -24.34 24.35 -14.35
CA ASP A 38 -23.04 25.04 -14.53
C ASP A 38 -21.90 24.05 -14.92
N GLY A 39 -22.19 22.75 -14.85
CA GLY A 39 -21.34 21.64 -15.22
C GLY A 39 -21.25 21.41 -16.73
N LYS A 40 -20.71 22.37 -17.48
CA LYS A 40 -20.20 22.09 -18.83
C LYS A 40 -19.04 21.09 -18.73
N GLU A 41 -19.39 19.81 -18.87
CA GLU A 41 -18.70 18.59 -19.34
C GLU A 41 -17.18 18.35 -19.07
N GLU A 42 -16.35 19.32 -18.68
CA GLU A 42 -14.89 19.15 -18.60
C GLU A 42 -14.26 19.41 -17.22
N LYS A 43 -14.98 19.99 -16.26
CA LYS A 43 -14.47 20.17 -14.90
C LYS A 43 -15.04 19.06 -14.02
N GLY A 44 -14.30 17.96 -13.90
CA GLY A 44 -14.68 16.82 -13.05
C GLY A 44 -15.13 17.23 -11.65
N LEU A 45 -15.90 16.36 -11.00
CA LEU A 45 -16.35 16.53 -9.61
C LEU A 45 -15.23 17.09 -8.74
N LYS A 46 -15.41 18.30 -8.21
CA LYS A 46 -14.44 18.87 -7.28
C LYS A 46 -14.30 17.92 -6.09
N GLU A 47 -13.08 17.49 -5.81
CA GLU A 47 -12.74 16.57 -4.69
C GLU A 47 -12.82 17.26 -3.30
N ASP A 48 -13.57 18.35 -3.19
CA ASP A 48 -13.85 19.05 -1.94
C ASP A 48 -15.21 18.63 -1.37
N SER A 49 -15.32 18.64 -0.04
CA SER A 49 -16.58 18.42 0.70
C SER A 49 -17.30 17.09 0.39
N LEU A 50 -16.55 16.02 0.13
CA LEU A 50 -17.10 14.67 0.00
C LEU A 50 -17.58 14.13 1.37
N THR A 51 -18.68 13.38 1.37
CA THR A 51 -19.18 12.62 2.52
C THR A 51 -18.67 11.18 2.43
N LEU A 52 -17.82 10.78 3.37
CA LEU A 52 -17.29 9.41 3.44
C LEU A 52 -18.42 8.43 3.81
N LEU A 53 -18.59 7.39 3.00
CA LEU A 53 -19.53 6.29 3.25
C LEU A 53 -18.86 5.14 3.99
N GLY A 54 -17.61 4.83 3.65
CA GLY A 54 -16.89 3.73 4.26
C GLY A 54 -15.54 3.44 3.60
N ILE A 55 -14.79 2.52 4.20
CA ILE A 55 -13.52 2.04 3.70
C ILE A 55 -13.59 0.52 3.64
N VAL A 56 -13.27 -0.06 2.48
CA VAL A 56 -13.23 -1.50 2.25
C VAL A 56 -11.79 -1.93 2.07
N GLY A 57 -11.40 -3.02 2.74
CA GLY A 57 -10.10 -3.67 2.55
C GLY A 57 -10.23 -4.86 1.60
N ILE A 58 -9.52 -4.84 0.48
CA ILE A 58 -9.48 -5.93 -0.50
C ILE A 58 -8.16 -6.68 -0.33
N LYS A 59 -8.23 -8.00 -0.18
CA LYS A 59 -7.03 -8.85 -0.13
C LYS A 59 -6.73 -9.42 -1.51
N ASP A 60 -5.46 -9.33 -1.91
CA ASP A 60 -4.90 -10.12 -3.00
C ASP A 60 -3.93 -11.15 -2.39
N PRO A 61 -4.40 -12.36 -2.04
CA PRO A 61 -3.59 -13.32 -1.30
C PRO A 61 -2.46 -13.88 -2.17
N CYS A 62 -1.31 -14.21 -1.54
CA CYS A 62 -0.26 -14.97 -2.22
C CYS A 62 -0.86 -16.26 -2.81
N ARG A 63 -0.48 -16.60 -4.05
CA ARG A 63 -0.99 -17.80 -4.73
C ARG A 63 -0.71 -19.06 -3.88
N PRO A 64 -1.61 -20.06 -3.87
CA PRO A 64 -1.35 -21.33 -3.19
C PRO A 64 0.01 -21.91 -3.62
N GLY A 65 0.81 -22.35 -2.64
CA GLY A 65 2.12 -22.93 -2.87
C GLY A 65 3.30 -21.96 -2.94
N VAL A 66 3.07 -20.63 -3.02
CA VAL A 66 4.17 -19.63 -3.05
C VAL A 66 5.11 -19.79 -1.86
N LYS A 67 4.56 -19.93 -0.65
CA LYS A 67 5.37 -20.08 0.56
C LYS A 67 6.28 -21.31 0.52
N LYS A 68 5.78 -22.43 -0.03
CA LYS A 68 6.58 -23.65 -0.21
C LYS A 68 7.70 -23.43 -1.21
N VAL A 69 7.43 -22.77 -2.33
CA VAL A 69 8.45 -22.47 -3.34
C VAL A 69 9.53 -21.55 -2.77
N VAL A 70 9.13 -20.53 -2.01
CA VAL A 70 10.07 -19.63 -1.33
C VAL A 70 10.98 -20.41 -0.38
N ASP A 71 10.39 -21.30 0.42
CA ASP A 71 11.11 -22.17 1.35
C ASP A 71 12.08 -23.11 0.62
N ASP A 72 11.64 -23.80 -0.43
CA ASP A 72 12.47 -24.70 -1.24
C ASP A 72 13.66 -23.94 -1.87
N CYS A 73 13.43 -22.72 -2.38
CA CYS A 73 14.47 -21.87 -2.94
C CYS A 73 15.49 -21.40 -1.89
N GLN A 74 15.02 -20.98 -0.71
CA GLN A 74 15.91 -20.55 0.38
C GLN A 74 16.78 -21.70 0.89
N HIS A 75 16.21 -22.92 1.03
CA HIS A 75 16.97 -24.12 1.38
C HIS A 75 18.03 -24.48 0.34
N ALA A 76 17.78 -24.18 -0.94
CA ALA A 76 18.75 -24.33 -2.02
C ALA A 76 19.80 -23.20 -2.07
N GLY A 77 19.78 -22.23 -1.15
CA GLY A 77 20.70 -21.09 -1.12
C GLY A 77 20.37 -19.99 -2.14
N VAL A 78 19.16 -19.99 -2.70
CA VAL A 78 18.72 -18.98 -3.68
C VAL A 78 18.14 -17.77 -2.95
N ASN A 79 18.69 -16.59 -3.24
CA ASN A 79 18.17 -15.33 -2.71
C ASN A 79 16.96 -14.85 -3.51
N ILE A 80 15.86 -14.56 -2.81
CA ILE A 80 14.62 -14.05 -3.41
C ILE A 80 14.47 -12.56 -3.06
N LYS A 81 14.09 -11.75 -4.06
CA LYS A 81 13.76 -10.33 -3.89
C LYS A 81 12.39 -10.06 -4.49
N MET A 82 11.52 -9.38 -3.75
CA MET A 82 10.23 -8.92 -4.24
C MET A 82 10.37 -7.52 -4.85
N ILE A 83 9.75 -7.31 -6.02
CA ILE A 83 9.56 -6.00 -6.62
C ILE A 83 8.05 -5.79 -6.70
N SER A 84 7.56 -4.74 -6.05
CA SER A 84 6.12 -4.41 -6.02
C SER A 84 5.90 -2.92 -6.26
N GLY A 85 4.73 -2.59 -6.81
CA GLY A 85 4.21 -1.21 -6.88
C GLY A 85 3.43 -0.79 -5.63
N ASP A 86 3.29 -1.67 -4.64
CA ASP A 86 2.65 -1.35 -3.37
C ASP A 86 3.52 -0.41 -2.52
N LYS A 87 2.88 0.33 -1.62
CA LYS A 87 3.58 1.13 -0.61
C LYS A 87 4.42 0.21 0.30
N VAL A 88 5.55 0.72 0.81
CA VAL A 88 6.50 -0.03 1.67
C VAL A 88 5.83 -0.88 2.72
N PHE A 89 4.88 -0.30 3.46
CA PHE A 89 4.23 -0.98 4.56
C PHE A 89 3.41 -2.19 4.11
N THR A 90 2.68 -2.06 3.00
CA THR A 90 1.92 -3.16 2.39
C THR A 90 2.86 -4.20 1.78
N ALA A 91 3.88 -3.76 1.03
CA ALA A 91 4.87 -4.64 0.43
C ALA A 91 5.58 -5.50 1.49
N ARG A 92 5.88 -4.91 2.64
CA ARG A 92 6.48 -5.60 3.79
C ARG A 92 5.56 -6.68 4.34
N ALA A 93 4.28 -6.39 4.55
CA ALA A 93 3.29 -7.36 4.99
C ALA A 93 3.17 -8.54 4.01
N ILE A 94 3.09 -8.25 2.70
CA ILE A 94 3.02 -9.27 1.64
C ILE A 94 4.30 -10.11 1.59
N THR A 95 5.47 -9.49 1.74
CA THR A 95 6.76 -10.19 1.71
C THR A 95 6.89 -11.19 2.87
N ILE A 96 6.36 -10.84 4.06
CA ILE A 96 6.27 -11.74 5.21
C ILE A 96 5.24 -12.85 4.96
N GLU A 97 4.06 -12.51 4.43
CA GLU A 97 3.00 -13.46 4.11
C GLU A 97 3.46 -14.54 3.11
N CYS A 98 4.19 -14.12 2.07
CA CYS A 98 4.77 -15.03 1.08
C CYS A 98 6.01 -15.79 1.61
N GLY A 99 6.53 -15.46 2.80
CA GLY A 99 7.66 -16.14 3.44
C GLY A 99 9.05 -15.70 2.98
N ILE A 100 9.15 -14.61 2.21
CA ILE A 100 10.44 -14.10 1.70
C ILE A 100 11.21 -13.41 2.84
N LEU A 101 10.50 -12.69 3.71
CA LEU A 101 11.04 -12.15 4.95
C LEU A 101 10.45 -12.90 6.14
N ASN A 102 11.27 -13.16 7.15
CA ASN A 102 10.79 -13.70 8.42
C ASN A 102 10.13 -12.60 9.26
N PRO A 103 9.05 -12.90 9.99
CA PRO A 103 8.51 -11.97 10.99
C PRO A 103 9.60 -11.50 11.97
N GLY A 104 9.67 -10.20 12.22
CA GLY A 104 10.72 -9.53 13.00
C GLY A 104 11.91 -9.04 12.17
N ALA A 105 12.23 -9.67 11.03
CA ALA A 105 13.33 -9.28 10.16
C ALA A 105 13.01 -8.02 9.34
N GLU A 106 11.75 -7.61 9.29
CA GLU A 106 11.30 -6.43 8.57
C GLU A 106 11.70 -5.09 9.23
N ASN A 107 12.17 -5.14 10.48
CA ASN A 107 12.75 -4.00 11.20
C ASN A 107 14.23 -3.80 10.90
N ILE A 108 14.85 -4.69 10.11
CA ILE A 108 16.23 -4.54 9.66
C ILE A 108 16.26 -3.43 8.61
N ASN A 109 17.05 -2.38 8.86
CA ASN A 109 17.26 -1.30 7.90
C ASN A 109 17.74 -1.86 6.56
N GLY A 110 17.07 -1.47 5.47
CA GLY A 110 17.38 -1.92 4.12
C GLY A 110 16.74 -3.26 3.71
N ALA A 111 15.97 -3.93 4.59
CA ALA A 111 15.25 -5.16 4.21
C ALA A 111 14.11 -4.89 3.21
N VAL A 112 13.49 -3.71 3.29
CA VAL A 112 12.52 -3.19 2.33
C VAL A 112 12.86 -1.73 2.08
N VAL A 113 12.99 -1.35 0.81
CA VAL A 113 13.43 -0.01 0.39
C VAL A 113 12.46 0.54 -0.65
N GLU A 114 12.25 1.85 -0.64
CA GLU A 114 11.52 2.52 -1.72
C GLU A 114 12.36 2.60 -2.99
N GLY A 115 11.70 2.65 -4.14
CA GLY A 115 12.40 2.80 -5.41
C GLY A 115 13.25 4.08 -5.49
N GLU A 116 12.83 5.16 -4.82
CA GLU A 116 13.63 6.38 -4.73
C GLU A 116 14.91 6.18 -3.93
N GLU A 117 14.82 5.54 -2.77
CA GLU A 117 15.99 5.20 -1.96
C GLU A 117 16.93 4.25 -2.71
N PHE A 118 16.39 3.20 -3.35
CA PHE A 118 17.16 2.22 -4.09
C PHE A 118 17.96 2.84 -5.25
N ARG A 119 17.40 3.84 -5.95
CA ARG A 119 18.13 4.57 -7.00
C ARG A 119 19.40 5.26 -6.48
N ASN A 120 19.39 5.73 -5.24
CA ASN A 120 20.52 6.41 -4.64
C ASN A 120 21.67 5.47 -4.26
N TYR A 121 21.44 4.14 -4.22
CA TYR A 121 22.50 3.17 -3.92
C TYR A 121 23.57 3.11 -5.02
N TRP A 122 23.22 3.48 -6.27
CA TRP A 122 24.19 3.54 -7.36
C TRP A 122 25.15 4.75 -7.21
N TYR A 123 24.63 5.91 -6.83
CA TYR A 123 25.42 7.14 -6.69
C TYR A 123 26.46 7.08 -5.57
N ILE A 124 26.18 6.34 -4.50
CA ILE A 124 27.11 6.19 -3.36
C ILE A 124 28.30 5.29 -3.72
N LYS A 125 28.16 4.36 -4.66
CA LYS A 125 29.26 3.47 -5.07
C LYS A 125 30.28 4.09 -6.01
N GLU A 126 29.93 5.16 -6.74
CA GLU A 126 30.86 5.86 -7.64
C GLU A 126 31.57 7.06 -6.99
N ALA A 127 31.12 7.48 -5.81
CA ALA A 127 31.69 8.61 -5.06
C ALA A 127 32.76 8.21 -4.03
N GLY A 128 33.19 6.95 -4.02
CA GLY A 128 34.17 6.37 -3.09
C GLY A 128 35.32 5.67 -3.79
#